data_AF-A0A538DLU9-F1
#
_entry.id   AF-A0A538DLU9-F1
#
_cell.length_a   1.000
_cell.length_b   1.000
_cell.length_c   1.000
_cell.angle_alpha   90.00
_cell.angle_beta   90.00
_cell.angle_gamma   90.00
#
_symmetry.space_group_name_H-M   'P 1'
#
loop_
_entity.id
_entity.type
_entity.pdbx_description
1 polymer ?
#
loop_
_entity_poly.entity_id
_entity_poly.type
_entity_poly.pdbx_seq_one_letter_code
_entity_poly.pdbx_strand_id
1 'polypeptide(L)'
;MATLVFNAEEIAPRELKPALYELEGISREAIEAHYKLYEGYVAKRNEILARLADVDLESGNQVYSDVRALKVDLTFAIGGVKNHEIYFEHLGGTGGNPSGPIADLIERDFGGVDEWRADLKATGMGGRGWAWTAYDWDEGRLFNYIGDAQNSYPIWNATPLVALDVYEHAYFLDYRTDRAAYIDAFFENLDWATVNDWVSKYGIPLR
;
A
#
# COMPACT_ATOMS: atom_id res chain seq x y z
N MET A 1 10.26 -24.02 27.41
CA MET A 1 9.49 -23.15 26.50
C MET A 1 10.47 -22.39 25.64
N ALA A 2 10.54 -22.70 24.35
CA ALA A 2 11.30 -21.91 23.40
C ALA A 2 10.47 -20.66 23.07
N THR A 3 10.94 -19.48 23.49
CA THR A 3 10.35 -18.19 23.13
C THR A 3 11.01 -17.65 21.88
N LEU A 4 10.27 -16.94 21.03
CA LEU A 4 10.85 -16.15 19.96
C LEU A 4 11.40 -14.88 20.61
N VAL A 5 12.71 -14.85 20.91
CA VAL A 5 13.35 -13.55 21.21
C VAL A 5 13.45 -12.80 19.88
N PHE A 6 12.33 -12.19 19.46
CA PHE A 6 12.35 -11.18 18.43
C PHE A 6 13.04 -9.95 19.04
N ASN A 7 14.18 -9.55 18.49
CA ASN A 7 14.66 -8.18 18.61
C ASN A 7 13.75 -7.25 17.78
N ALA A 8 12.44 -7.31 18.01
CA ALA A 8 11.47 -6.49 17.29
C ALA A 8 11.58 -5.06 17.83
N GLU A 9 12.13 -4.18 17.00
CA GLU A 9 12.10 -2.75 17.28
C GLU A 9 10.66 -2.23 17.15
N GLU A 10 10.21 -1.47 18.14
CA GLU A 10 8.98 -0.70 18.03
C GLU A 10 9.16 0.39 16.98
N ILE A 11 8.15 0.56 16.14
CA ILE A 11 8.13 1.63 15.14
C ILE A 11 7.11 2.70 15.53
N ALA A 12 7.35 3.94 15.12
CA ALA A 12 6.39 5.04 15.22
C ALA A 12 5.77 5.31 13.84
N PRO A 13 4.54 5.85 13.78
CA PRO A 13 3.97 6.33 12.52
C PRO A 13 4.88 7.37 11.88
N ARG A 14 5.13 7.22 10.57
CA ARG A 14 5.89 8.20 9.79
C ARG A 14 5.13 9.52 9.69
N GLU A 15 5.83 10.63 9.86
CA GLU A 15 5.25 11.95 9.64
C GLU A 15 4.82 12.15 8.18
N LEU A 16 3.64 12.74 7.99
CA LEU A 16 3.12 13.05 6.67
C LEU A 16 3.80 14.29 6.08
N LYS A 17 4.05 14.25 4.76
CA LYS A 17 4.49 15.43 4.00
C LYS A 17 3.41 16.53 4.09
N PRO A 18 3.76 17.82 4.29
CA PRO A 18 2.76 18.89 4.34
C PRO A 18 1.84 18.95 3.12
N ALA A 19 2.36 18.60 1.93
CA ALA A 19 1.60 18.56 0.68
C ALA A 19 0.40 17.59 0.71
N LEU A 20 0.41 16.57 1.58
CA LEU A 20 -0.71 15.64 1.72
C LEU A 20 -1.96 16.30 2.30
N TYR A 21 -1.86 17.49 2.89
CA TYR A 21 -3.02 18.22 3.40
C TYR A 21 -3.60 19.23 2.40
N GLU A 22 -3.03 19.30 1.19
CA GLU A 22 -3.39 20.25 0.14
C GLU A 22 -3.62 19.51 -1.20
N LEU A 23 -4.10 18.26 -1.14
CA LEU A 23 -4.37 17.44 -2.32
C LEU A 23 -5.57 17.98 -3.11
N GLU A 24 -5.49 17.86 -4.43
CA GLU A 24 -6.58 18.24 -5.34
C GLU A 24 -7.69 17.17 -5.29
N GLY A 25 -8.87 17.53 -4.79
CA GLY A 25 -10.03 16.65 -4.72
C GLY A 25 -10.08 15.69 -3.52
N ILE A 26 -9.01 15.55 -2.75
CA ILE A 26 -8.98 14.76 -1.50
C ILE A 26 -8.79 15.72 -0.33
N SER A 27 -9.76 15.81 0.57
CA SER A 27 -9.76 16.83 1.63
C SER A 27 -8.71 16.56 2.72
N ARG A 28 -8.29 17.62 3.41
CA ARG A 28 -7.47 17.52 4.63
C ARG A 28 -8.14 16.60 5.64
N GLU A 29 -9.44 16.74 5.85
CA GLU A 29 -10.23 15.94 6.79
C GLU A 29 -10.17 14.45 6.43
N ALA A 30 -10.24 14.10 5.15
CA ALA A 30 -10.06 12.72 4.69
C ALA A 30 -8.66 12.20 5.01
N ILE A 31 -7.61 12.99 4.75
CA ILE A 31 -6.22 12.60 5.01
C ILE A 31 -5.93 12.45 6.51
N GLU A 32 -6.43 13.36 7.35
CA GLU A 32 -6.30 13.25 8.81
C GLU A 32 -7.00 12.01 9.37
N ALA A 33 -8.22 11.71 8.89
CA ALA A 33 -8.95 10.51 9.26
C ALA A 33 -8.23 9.23 8.80
N HIS A 34 -7.69 9.24 7.59
CA HIS A 34 -6.95 8.12 7.02
C HIS A 34 -5.63 7.88 7.76
N TYR A 35 -4.91 8.95 8.12
CA TYR A 35 -3.71 8.86 8.95
C TYR A 35 -3.99 8.22 10.31
N LYS A 36 -5.15 8.51 10.91
CA LYS A 36 -5.53 7.90 12.20
C LYS A 36 -5.67 6.38 12.13
N LEU A 37 -6.14 5.84 11.00
CA LEU A 37 -6.20 4.40 10.77
C LEU A 37 -4.80 3.80 10.65
N TYR A 38 -3.90 4.48 9.93
CA TYR A 38 -2.49 4.10 9.82
C TYR A 38 -1.80 4.02 11.19
N GLU A 39 -1.99 5.01 12.07
CA GLU A 39 -1.46 4.96 13.45
C GLU A 39 -1.93 3.70 14.19
N GLY A 40 -3.18 3.29 13.97
CA GLY A 40 -3.75 2.07 14.52
C GLY A 40 -3.03 0.80 14.07
N TYR A 41 -2.68 0.71 12.77
CA TYR A 41 -1.92 -0.43 12.25
C TYR A 41 -0.51 -0.51 12.84
N VAL A 42 0.16 0.63 12.97
CA VAL A 42 1.49 0.72 13.61
C VAL A 42 1.41 0.23 15.07
N ALA A 43 0.45 0.75 15.84
CA ALA A 43 0.26 0.35 17.24
C ALA A 43 -0.02 -1.15 17.37
N LYS A 44 -0.88 -1.70 16.51
CA LYS A 44 -1.22 -3.14 16.55
C LYS A 44 -0.08 -4.04 16.09
N ARG A 45 0.73 -3.61 15.12
CA ARG A 45 1.96 -4.34 14.76
C ARG A 45 2.90 -4.46 15.95
N ASN A 46 3.13 -3.37 16.69
CA ASN A 46 4.00 -3.38 17.87
C ASN A 46 3.42 -4.27 18.99
N GLU A 47 2.13 -4.13 19.29
CA GLU A 47 1.44 -4.95 20.29
C GLU A 47 1.53 -6.46 19.98
N ILE A 48 1.28 -6.85 18.73
CA ILE A 48 1.33 -8.25 18.32
C ILE A 48 2.75 -8.81 18.44
N LEU A 49 3.78 -8.04 18.08
CA LEU A 49 5.16 -8.49 18.18
C LEU A 49 5.64 -8.63 19.62
N ALA A 50 5.21 -7.74 20.52
CA ALA A 50 5.44 -7.91 21.95
C ALA A 50 4.81 -9.22 22.46
N ARG A 51 3.56 -9.51 22.07
CA ARG A 51 2.88 -10.76 22.46
C ARG A 51 3.51 -12.01 21.85
N LEU A 52 4.04 -11.91 20.62
CA LEU A 52 4.77 -13.01 19.98
C LEU A 52 6.10 -13.33 20.66
N ALA A 53 6.67 -12.40 21.44
CA ALA A 53 7.91 -12.65 22.15
C ALA A 53 7.73 -13.70 23.26
N ASP A 54 6.57 -13.70 23.93
CA ASP A 54 6.27 -14.56 25.07
C ASP A 54 5.37 -15.76 24.72
N VAL A 55 4.95 -15.91 23.45
CA VAL A 55 4.00 -16.95 23.05
C VAL A 55 4.61 -18.35 23.17
N ASP A 56 3.85 -19.30 23.70
CA ASP A 56 4.26 -20.71 23.73
C ASP A 56 4.20 -21.32 22.32
N LEU A 57 5.37 -21.58 21.74
CA LEU A 57 5.48 -22.17 20.40
C LEU A 57 5.01 -23.62 20.33
N GLU A 58 5.00 -24.34 21.45
CA GLU A 58 4.52 -25.73 21.51
C GLU A 58 3.00 -25.80 21.37
N SER A 59 2.28 -24.70 21.63
CA SER A 59 0.83 -24.59 21.45
C SER A 59 0.37 -24.56 19.99
N GLY A 60 1.30 -24.52 19.03
CA GLY A 60 1.01 -24.38 17.61
C GLY A 60 0.02 -25.41 17.07
N ASN A 61 -1.11 -24.92 16.55
CA ASN A 61 -2.16 -25.75 15.99
C ASN A 61 -2.92 -25.03 14.86
N GLN A 62 -3.25 -25.79 13.81
CA GLN A 62 -3.86 -25.26 12.58
C GLN A 62 -5.32 -24.81 12.74
N VAL A 63 -6.05 -25.38 13.71
CA VAL A 63 -7.43 -25.01 14.01
C VAL A 63 -7.43 -23.75 14.86
N TYR A 64 -6.74 -23.80 15.99
CA TYR A 64 -6.63 -22.69 16.92
C TYR A 64 -5.36 -22.79 17.77
N SER A 65 -4.61 -21.70 17.84
CA SER A 65 -3.54 -21.46 18.80
C SER A 65 -3.27 -19.96 18.87
N ASP A 66 -2.71 -19.48 19.97
CA ASP A 66 -2.34 -18.06 20.09
C ASP A 66 -1.27 -17.68 19.06
N VAL A 67 -0.34 -18.59 18.75
CA VAL A 67 0.63 -18.42 17.66
C VAL A 67 -0.07 -18.18 16.33
N ARG A 68 -1.09 -18.99 16.00
CA ARG A 68 -1.86 -18.83 14.75
C ARG A 68 -2.60 -17.50 14.72
N ALA A 69 -3.32 -17.16 15.79
CA ALA A 69 -4.10 -15.93 15.86
C ALA A 69 -3.18 -14.70 15.68
N LEU A 70 -2.11 -14.62 16.47
CA LEU A 70 -1.15 -13.51 16.41
C LEU A 70 -0.48 -13.41 15.04
N LYS A 71 -0.04 -14.53 14.44
CA LYS A 71 0.64 -14.47 13.14
C LYS A 71 -0.29 -14.08 11.99
N VAL A 72 -1.57 -14.49 12.02
CA VAL A 72 -2.56 -14.05 11.04
C VAL A 72 -2.81 -12.54 11.18
N ASP A 73 -3.07 -12.07 12.40
CA ASP A 73 -3.33 -10.64 12.66
C ASP A 73 -2.09 -9.78 12.36
N LEU A 74 -0.88 -10.31 12.60
CA LEU A 74 0.36 -9.64 12.26
C LEU A 74 0.45 -9.34 10.76
N THR A 75 0.01 -10.26 9.90
CA THR A 75 0.02 -10.00 8.45
C THR A 75 -0.90 -8.83 8.08
N PHE A 76 -2.06 -8.71 8.73
CA PHE A 76 -2.98 -7.59 8.52
C PHE A 76 -2.40 -6.27 9.02
N ALA A 77 -1.79 -6.26 10.21
CA ALA A 77 -1.16 -5.06 10.77
C ALA A 77 0.05 -4.60 9.93
N ILE A 78 0.93 -5.52 9.54
CA ILE A 78 2.08 -5.22 8.66
C ILE A 78 1.60 -4.75 7.28
N GLY A 79 0.58 -5.40 6.71
CA GLY A 79 -0.02 -4.99 5.46
C GLY A 79 -0.56 -3.55 5.55
N GLY A 80 -1.29 -3.24 6.62
CA GLY A 80 -1.79 -1.90 6.89
C GLY A 80 -0.68 -0.86 6.96
N VAL A 81 0.40 -1.14 7.69
CA VAL A 81 1.57 -0.25 7.74
C VAL A 81 2.16 -0.04 6.34
N LYS A 82 2.51 -1.12 5.63
CA LYS A 82 3.20 -1.04 4.33
C LYS A 82 2.35 -0.34 3.27
N ASN A 83 1.07 -0.69 3.16
CA ASN A 83 0.18 -0.13 2.13
C ASN A 83 0.02 1.38 2.31
N HIS A 84 -0.19 1.84 3.55
CA HIS A 84 -0.37 3.25 3.84
C HIS A 84 0.92 4.05 3.73
N GLU A 85 2.06 3.49 4.13
CA GLU A 85 3.36 4.14 3.92
C GLU A 85 3.61 4.40 2.43
N ILE A 86 3.36 3.41 1.57
CA ILE A 86 3.48 3.59 0.11
C ILE A 86 2.47 4.66 -0.37
N TYR A 87 1.19 4.50 -0.04
CA TYR A 87 0.11 5.40 -0.44
C TYR A 87 0.43 6.87 -0.14
N PHE A 88 0.81 7.18 1.10
CA PHE A 88 1.12 8.57 1.47
C PHE A 88 2.43 9.06 0.85
N GLU A 89 3.44 8.20 0.72
CA GLU A 89 4.76 8.63 0.28
C GLU A 89 4.77 9.07 -1.20
N HIS A 90 3.97 8.45 -2.08
CA HIS A 90 3.88 8.84 -3.50
C HIS A 90 2.70 9.78 -3.82
N LEU A 91 2.09 10.43 -2.83
CA LEU A 91 1.05 11.45 -3.03
C LEU A 91 1.55 12.87 -2.71
N GLY A 92 0.83 13.89 -3.16
CA GLY A 92 1.19 15.30 -3.02
C GLY A 92 2.09 15.82 -4.14
N GLY A 93 2.14 15.11 -5.27
CA GLY A 93 2.74 15.58 -6.51
C GLY A 93 1.75 16.35 -7.37
N THR A 94 2.17 16.71 -8.58
CA THR A 94 1.33 17.46 -9.54
C THR A 94 0.46 16.57 -10.43
N GLY A 95 0.47 15.24 -10.20
CA GLY A 95 -0.22 14.29 -11.05
C GLY A 95 0.22 14.36 -12.50
N GLY A 96 -0.74 14.28 -13.42
CA GLY A 96 -0.47 14.29 -14.86
C GLY A 96 0.27 13.03 -15.32
N ASN A 97 0.78 13.06 -16.56
CA ASN A 97 1.44 11.90 -17.15
C ASN A 97 2.81 11.64 -16.50
N PRO A 98 3.18 10.36 -16.30
CA PRO A 98 4.49 10.02 -15.77
C PRO A 98 5.60 10.50 -16.71
N SER A 99 6.78 10.69 -16.14
CA SER A 99 8.01 10.95 -16.88
C SER A 99 9.16 10.12 -16.30
N GLY A 100 10.27 10.02 -17.03
CA GLY A 100 11.46 9.30 -16.57
C GLY A 100 11.28 7.76 -16.57
N PRO A 101 12.11 7.04 -15.79
CA PRO A 101 12.15 5.58 -15.76
C PRO A 101 10.79 4.87 -15.64
N ILE A 102 9.87 5.39 -14.81
CA ILE A 102 8.54 4.80 -14.66
C ILE A 102 7.69 4.93 -15.93
N ALA A 103 7.84 6.03 -16.69
CA ALA A 103 7.14 6.19 -17.96
C ALA A 103 7.62 5.16 -18.99
N ASP A 104 8.94 4.90 -19.06
CA ASP A 104 9.52 3.89 -19.94
C ASP A 104 8.99 2.48 -19.60
N LEU A 105 8.88 2.15 -18.31
CA LEU A 105 8.31 0.87 -17.86
C LEU A 105 6.81 0.76 -18.19
N ILE A 106 6.05 1.83 -17.97
CA ILE A 106 4.61 1.87 -18.27
C ILE A 106 4.38 1.68 -19.78
N GLU A 107 5.13 2.40 -20.62
CA GLU A 107 5.07 2.26 -22.07
C GLU A 107 5.39 0.82 -22.49
N ARG A 108 6.45 0.23 -21.94
CA ARG A 108 6.88 -1.15 -22.25
C ARG A 108 5.83 -2.19 -21.87
N ASP A 109 5.25 -2.06 -20.68
CA ASP A 109 4.47 -3.14 -20.06
C ASP A 109 2.96 -3.00 -20.25
N PHE A 110 2.45 -1.78 -20.43
CA PHE A 110 1.02 -1.53 -20.66
C PHE A 110 0.72 -1.02 -22.08
N GLY A 111 1.73 -0.56 -22.81
CA GLY A 111 1.57 0.04 -24.14
C GLY A 111 1.21 1.52 -24.12
N GLY A 112 1.24 2.15 -22.94
CA GLY A 112 0.94 3.57 -22.78
C GLY A 112 0.39 3.92 -21.40
N VAL A 113 0.41 5.21 -21.07
CA VAL A 113 -0.13 5.74 -19.81
C VAL A 113 -1.65 5.58 -19.72
N ASP A 114 -2.36 5.69 -20.84
CA ASP A 114 -3.82 5.62 -20.87
C ASP A 114 -4.29 4.18 -20.60
N GLU A 115 -3.61 3.19 -21.20
CA GLU A 115 -3.82 1.77 -20.95
C GLU A 115 -3.52 1.41 -19.48
N TRP A 116 -2.41 1.91 -18.94
CA TRP A 116 -2.06 1.69 -17.52
C TRP A 116 -3.10 2.29 -16.57
N ARG A 117 -3.53 3.54 -16.80
CA ARG A 117 -4.57 4.19 -15.98
C ARG A 117 -5.90 3.46 -16.06
N ALA A 118 -6.30 3.04 -17.26
CA ALA A 118 -7.54 2.29 -17.47
C ALA A 118 -7.51 0.97 -16.70
N ASP A 119 -6.39 0.24 -16.76
CA ASP A 119 -6.22 -1.02 -16.05
C ASP A 119 -6.17 -0.83 -14.53
N LEU A 120 -5.40 0.14 -14.02
CA LEU A 120 -5.33 0.42 -12.58
C LEU A 120 -6.69 0.89 -12.03
N LYS A 121 -7.42 1.72 -12.79
CA LYS A 121 -8.78 2.14 -12.42
C LYS A 121 -9.74 0.96 -12.41
N ALA A 122 -9.72 0.10 -13.42
CA ALA A 122 -10.55 -1.09 -13.45
C ALA A 122 -10.23 -2.04 -12.27
N THR A 123 -8.95 -2.20 -11.96
CA THR A 123 -8.47 -2.98 -10.81
C THR A 123 -8.97 -2.41 -9.49
N GLY A 124 -8.88 -1.09 -9.29
CA GLY A 124 -9.38 -0.41 -8.09
C GLY A 124 -10.91 -0.43 -7.97
N MET A 125 -11.64 -0.40 -9.09
CA MET A 125 -13.09 -0.59 -9.09
C MET A 125 -13.50 -2.03 -8.73
N GLY A 126 -12.68 -3.03 -9.10
CA GLY A 126 -12.88 -4.42 -8.75
C GLY A 126 -12.48 -4.78 -7.31
N GLY A 127 -11.52 -4.06 -6.75
CA GLY A 127 -10.98 -4.30 -5.40
C GLY A 127 -11.88 -3.82 -4.27
N ARG A 128 -11.76 -4.45 -3.11
CA ARG A 128 -12.44 -4.01 -1.87
C ARG A 128 -11.55 -3.16 -0.97
N GLY A 129 -10.24 -3.27 -1.13
CA GLY A 129 -9.29 -2.57 -0.29
C GLY A 129 -8.22 -1.81 -1.08
N TRP A 130 -7.59 -2.45 -2.06
CA TRP A 130 -6.41 -1.88 -2.71
C TRP A 130 -6.29 -2.29 -4.17
N ALA A 131 -5.59 -1.46 -4.93
CA ALA A 131 -4.93 -1.83 -6.16
C ALA A 131 -3.48 -1.33 -6.14
N TRP A 132 -2.55 -2.09 -6.74
CA TRP A 132 -1.14 -1.72 -6.77
C TRP A 132 -0.57 -1.86 -8.16
N THR A 133 0.17 -0.86 -8.63
CA THR A 133 1.14 -1.08 -9.71
C THR A 133 2.44 -1.56 -9.07
N ALA A 134 2.87 -2.77 -9.42
CA ALA A 134 4.09 -3.38 -8.88
C ALA A 134 4.94 -3.99 -9.99
N TYR A 135 6.26 -3.92 -9.82
CA TYR A 135 7.19 -4.69 -10.64
C TYR A 135 7.32 -6.10 -10.06
N ASP A 136 6.93 -7.10 -10.84
CA ASP A 136 7.13 -8.50 -10.51
C ASP A 136 8.50 -8.94 -11.01
N TRP A 137 9.35 -9.39 -10.09
CA TRP A 137 10.73 -9.75 -10.41
C TRP A 137 10.86 -11.11 -11.08
N ASP A 138 9.87 -11.99 -10.95
CA ASP A 138 9.86 -13.30 -11.58
C ASP A 138 9.35 -13.20 -13.02
N GLU A 139 8.36 -12.35 -13.27
CA GLU A 139 7.79 -12.07 -14.60
C GLU A 139 8.54 -10.94 -15.35
N GLY A 140 9.37 -10.16 -14.65
CA GLY A 140 10.22 -9.13 -15.24
C GLY A 140 9.51 -7.86 -15.72
N ARG A 141 8.28 -7.60 -15.24
CA ARG A 141 7.41 -6.53 -15.74
C ARG A 141 6.47 -5.96 -14.67
N LEU A 142 5.88 -4.81 -14.99
CA LEU A 142 4.81 -4.22 -14.21
C LEU A 142 3.48 -4.96 -14.39
N PHE A 143 2.73 -5.05 -13.31
CA PHE A 143 1.32 -5.46 -13.26
C PHE A 143 0.52 -4.55 -12.34
N ASN A 144 -0.78 -4.45 -12.59
CA ASN A 144 -1.75 -3.95 -11.62
C ASN A 144 -2.35 -5.14 -10.85
N TYR A 145 -2.04 -5.25 -9.57
CA TYR A 145 -2.56 -6.28 -8.68
C TYR A 145 -3.71 -5.75 -7.82
N ILE A 146 -4.60 -6.66 -7.41
CA ILE A 146 -5.80 -6.37 -6.63
C ILE A 146 -5.68 -6.88 -5.19
N GLY A 147 -6.26 -6.17 -4.23
CA GLY A 147 -6.34 -6.56 -2.83
C GLY A 147 -7.71 -6.28 -2.23
N ASP A 148 -8.28 -7.28 -1.54
CA ASP A 148 -9.56 -7.09 -0.82
C ASP A 148 -9.39 -6.70 0.65
N ALA A 149 -8.18 -6.84 1.17
CA ALA A 149 -7.83 -6.47 2.53
C ALA A 149 -6.35 -6.05 2.63
N GLN A 150 -5.91 -5.62 3.81
CA GLN A 150 -4.52 -5.22 4.04
C GLN A 150 -3.48 -6.31 3.72
N ASN A 151 -3.88 -7.58 3.78
CA ASN A 151 -3.04 -8.77 3.60
C ASN A 151 -3.62 -9.77 2.57
N SER A 152 -4.56 -9.33 1.73
CA SER A 152 -5.15 -10.21 0.72
C SER A 152 -4.30 -10.30 -0.53
N TYR A 153 -4.20 -11.51 -1.08
CA TYR A 153 -3.54 -11.83 -2.36
C TYR A 153 -2.11 -11.27 -2.52
N PRO A 154 -1.22 -11.36 -1.50
CA PRO A 154 0.14 -10.87 -1.65
C PRO A 154 0.86 -11.63 -2.77
N ILE A 155 1.54 -10.89 -3.63
CA ILE A 155 2.43 -11.44 -4.66
C ILE A 155 3.84 -11.43 -4.11
N TRP A 156 4.45 -12.61 -4.02
CA TRP A 156 5.82 -12.75 -3.57
C TRP A 156 6.77 -12.24 -4.64
N ASN A 157 7.92 -11.70 -4.22
CA ASN A 157 8.92 -11.16 -5.14
C ASN A 157 8.36 -10.07 -6.08
N ALA A 158 7.44 -9.25 -5.59
CA ALA A 158 6.95 -8.06 -6.27
C ALA A 158 7.27 -6.80 -5.47
N THR A 159 7.60 -5.71 -6.17
CA THR A 159 7.89 -4.40 -5.57
C THR A 159 6.80 -3.39 -5.96
N PRO A 160 5.88 -3.04 -5.03
CA PRO A 160 4.86 -2.04 -5.30
C PRO A 160 5.49 -0.65 -5.46
N LEU A 161 5.04 0.05 -6.50
CA LEU A 161 5.50 1.40 -6.88
C LEU A 161 4.37 2.43 -6.78
N VAL A 162 3.12 2.01 -6.93
CA VAL A 162 1.92 2.81 -6.71
C VAL A 162 0.94 1.97 -5.90
N ALA A 163 0.40 2.52 -4.82
CA ALA A 163 -0.67 1.94 -4.02
C ALA A 163 -1.90 2.86 -4.06
N LEU A 164 -3.03 2.32 -4.52
CA LEU A 164 -4.32 2.98 -4.57
C LEU A 164 -5.22 2.33 -3.50
N ASP A 165 -5.56 3.08 -2.44
CA ASP A 165 -6.51 2.63 -1.42
C ASP A 165 -7.95 2.84 -1.93
N VAL A 166 -8.75 1.77 -1.98
CA VAL A 166 -10.17 1.80 -2.36
C VAL A 166 -11.09 1.30 -1.24
N TYR A 167 -10.60 1.22 -0.01
CA TYR A 167 -11.48 1.17 1.15
C TYR A 167 -12.33 2.43 1.21
N GLU A 168 -13.58 2.30 1.68
CA GLU A 168 -14.50 3.44 1.79
C GLU A 168 -13.94 4.57 2.66
N HIS A 169 -13.12 4.26 3.67
CA HIS A 169 -12.49 5.30 4.50
C HIS A 169 -11.57 6.24 3.72
N ALA A 170 -11.04 5.82 2.57
CA ALA A 170 -10.11 6.62 1.77
C ALA A 170 -10.81 7.74 0.99
N TYR A 171 -12.12 7.61 0.73
CA TYR A 171 -12.82 8.50 -0.20
C TYR A 171 -14.23 8.91 0.21
N PHE A 172 -14.87 8.21 1.15
CA PHE A 172 -16.31 8.39 1.39
C PHE A 172 -16.67 9.80 1.91
N LEU A 173 -15.74 10.46 2.62
CA LEU A 173 -15.92 11.84 3.09
C LEU A 173 -16.12 12.82 1.95
N ASP A 174 -15.36 12.66 0.86
CA ASP A 174 -15.37 13.59 -0.28
C ASP A 174 -16.31 13.14 -1.41
N TYR A 175 -16.38 11.83 -1.66
CA TYR A 175 -17.01 11.25 -2.85
C TYR A 175 -18.24 10.37 -2.55
N ARG A 176 -18.51 10.07 -1.28
CA ARG A 176 -19.57 9.12 -0.87
C ARG A 176 -19.44 7.79 -1.61
N THR A 177 -20.36 7.47 -2.52
CA THR A 177 -20.37 6.23 -3.29
C THR A 177 -19.64 6.35 -4.63
N ASP A 178 -19.19 7.54 -5.04
CA ASP A 178 -18.53 7.77 -6.32
C ASP A 178 -17.03 7.48 -6.26
N ARG A 179 -16.70 6.19 -6.06
CA ARG A 179 -15.30 5.72 -6.06
C ARG A 179 -14.57 6.06 -7.36
N ALA A 180 -15.27 6.07 -8.49
CA ALA A 180 -14.64 6.33 -9.78
C ALA A 180 -14.04 7.75 -9.84
N ALA A 181 -14.78 8.74 -9.34
CA ALA A 181 -14.30 10.12 -9.25
C ALA A 181 -13.13 10.28 -8.25
N TYR A 182 -13.14 9.52 -7.15
CA TYR A 182 -12.00 9.46 -6.24
C TYR A 182 -10.73 8.93 -6.92
N ILE A 183 -10.85 7.82 -7.67
CA ILE A 183 -9.69 7.25 -8.38
C ILE A 183 -9.12 8.25 -9.40
N ASP A 184 -10.00 9.02 -10.06
CA ASP A 184 -9.56 10.09 -10.96
C ASP A 184 -8.78 11.18 -10.20
N ALA A 185 -9.27 11.64 -9.05
CA ALA A 185 -8.55 12.60 -8.22
C ALA A 185 -7.23 12.05 -7.65
N PHE A 186 -7.17 10.75 -7.32
CA PHE A 186 -5.93 10.10 -6.92
C PHE A 186 -4.84 10.24 -7.99
N PHE A 187 -5.18 10.06 -9.28
CA PHE A 187 -4.21 10.23 -10.38
C PHE A 187 -3.66 11.66 -10.49
N GLU A 188 -4.47 12.67 -10.16
CA GLU A 188 -4.07 14.08 -10.19
C GLU A 188 -3.09 14.46 -9.06
N ASN A 189 -2.86 13.56 -8.09
CA ASN A 189 -2.00 13.82 -6.94
C ASN A 189 -0.75 12.95 -6.88
N LEU A 190 -0.49 12.13 -7.91
CA LEU A 190 0.68 11.26 -7.95
C LEU A 190 1.99 12.06 -7.99
N ASP A 191 2.92 11.66 -7.13
CA ASP A 191 4.29 12.16 -7.06
C ASP A 191 5.22 11.26 -7.86
N TRP A 192 5.33 11.55 -9.16
CA TRP A 192 6.20 10.82 -10.07
C TRP A 192 7.69 10.91 -9.70
N ALA A 193 8.13 11.94 -8.97
CA ALA A 193 9.53 12.02 -8.54
C ALA A 193 9.83 10.92 -7.51
N THR A 194 8.93 10.74 -6.53
CA THR A 194 9.02 9.65 -5.55
C THR A 194 8.98 8.27 -6.22
N VAL A 195 8.05 8.06 -7.17
CA VAL A 195 7.96 6.77 -7.89
C VAL A 195 9.22 6.48 -8.70
N ASN A 196 9.80 7.47 -9.37
CA ASN A 196 11.07 7.31 -10.11
C ASN A 196 12.27 7.07 -9.19
N ASP A 197 12.31 7.70 -8.02
CA ASP A 197 13.33 7.41 -7.01
C ASP A 197 13.27 5.95 -6.61
N TRP A 198 12.07 5.40 -6.38
CA TRP A 198 11.90 3.98 -6.06
C TRP A 198 12.34 3.04 -7.16
N VAL A 199 12.03 3.33 -8.43
CA VAL A 199 12.55 2.56 -9.58
C VAL A 199 14.08 2.46 -9.51
N SER A 200 14.74 3.59 -9.21
CA SER A 200 16.20 3.66 -9.11
C SER A 200 16.74 2.96 -7.85
N LYS A 201 16.15 3.26 -6.70
CA LYS A 201 16.51 2.74 -5.37
C LYS A 201 16.42 1.22 -5.31
N TYR A 202 15.40 0.65 -5.94
CA TYR A 202 15.20 -0.81 -5.99
C TYR A 202 15.92 -1.48 -7.17
N GLY A 203 16.57 -0.70 -8.05
CA GLY A 203 17.32 -1.24 -9.18
C GLY A 203 16.45 -1.94 -10.22
N ILE A 204 15.22 -1.46 -10.42
CA ILE A 204 14.28 -2.06 -11.37
C ILE A 204 14.80 -1.86 -12.80
N PRO A 205 14.95 -2.94 -13.59
CA PRO A 205 15.53 -2.85 -14.91
C PRO A 205 14.52 -2.30 -15.93
N LEU A 206 14.96 -1.32 -16.72
CA LEU A 206 14.14 -0.70 -17.78
C LEU A 206 14.06 -1.55 -19.05
N ARG A 207 14.82 -2.65 -19.13
CA ARG A 207 14.93 -3.54 -20.30
C ARG A 207 14.97 -4.99 -19.85
#